data_AF-A0A800F6C3-F1
#
_entry.id   AF-A0A800F6C3-F1
#
_cell.length_a   1.000
_cell.length_b   1.000
_cell.length_c   1.000
_cell.angle_alpha   90.00
_cell.angle_beta   90.00
_cell.angle_gamma   90.00
#
_symmetry.space_group_name_H-M   'P 1'
#
loop_
_entity.id
_entity.type
_entity.pdbx_description
1 polymer ?
#
loop_
_entity_poly.entity_id
_entity_poly.type
_entity_poly.pdbx_seq_one_letter_code
_entity_poly.pdbx_strand_id
1 'polypeptide(L)'
;MKTLKTNRTLAFLGMLAVASCDDGTPTDPAVEELFTLAETIELDVLASTGSIDVALEMADASNIVASNRGDVRAEDGRRFHDRARSRFTDAQDDLARGDRRAAIDKARDARQLVVRSIEATGGQRAVVAMVERLEAVASTIGEDVDSFVNPAEVAAELNVIALSARDALSRGDTARAGERAVFGDQRTHDRRTDGRRGRDRGTDRTGNDRRSDVGPDRAELAIQLGVTAVALAERLLENDVLDDEQTRYLETAHELLEKARTAFAEGQFGRAVHFAEAASWSALKAVVLPGGITEEELREMVDLAKSLLEEARAAIGDAPTEIEVSMFERAQRLIEFGENAINEGKQRGVGPVWRGAVISTWLIG
;
A
#
# COMPACT_ATOMS: atom_id res chain seq x y z
N MET A 1 24.63 -30.34 -35.28
CA MET A 1 23.33 -29.97 -34.69
C MET A 1 23.40 -28.51 -34.25
N LYS A 2 22.81 -27.60 -35.03
CA LYS A 2 22.84 -26.14 -34.82
C LYS A 2 21.41 -25.57 -34.89
N THR A 3 21.00 -24.97 -33.77
CA THR A 3 20.08 -23.82 -33.58
C THR A 3 18.87 -23.63 -34.51
N LEU A 4 17.67 -23.77 -33.94
CA LEU A 4 16.41 -23.18 -34.43
C LEU A 4 16.19 -21.82 -33.74
N LYS A 5 16.32 -20.74 -34.51
CA LYS A 5 15.89 -19.36 -34.19
C LYS A 5 15.04 -18.88 -35.37
N THR A 6 13.75 -19.21 -35.39
CA THR A 6 12.81 -18.60 -36.35
C THR A 6 11.39 -18.71 -35.82
N ASN A 7 10.94 -17.71 -35.05
CA ASN A 7 9.52 -17.52 -34.71
C ASN A 7 9.24 -16.04 -34.38
N ARG A 8 9.76 -15.12 -35.20
CA ARG A 8 9.47 -13.68 -35.12
C ARG A 8 8.92 -13.07 -36.42
N THR A 9 8.73 -13.88 -37.47
CA THR A 9 8.40 -13.37 -38.82
C THR A 9 6.93 -13.58 -39.22
N LEU A 10 6.11 -14.24 -38.41
CA LEU A 10 4.71 -14.57 -38.78
C LEU A 10 3.64 -13.63 -38.18
N ALA A 11 4.01 -12.71 -37.28
CA ALA A 11 3.07 -11.69 -36.77
C ALA A 11 2.95 -10.46 -37.69
N PHE A 12 3.80 -10.35 -38.74
CA PHE A 12 3.87 -9.18 -39.62
C PHE A 12 3.01 -9.26 -40.89
N LEU A 13 2.32 -10.38 -41.13
CA LEU A 13 1.55 -10.60 -42.37
C LEU A 13 0.02 -10.55 -42.20
N GLY A 14 -0.48 -10.32 -40.98
CA GLY A 14 -1.92 -10.16 -40.70
C GLY A 14 -2.44 -8.73 -40.82
N MET A 15 -1.57 -7.73 -40.98
CA MET A 15 -1.91 -6.30 -40.89
C MET A 15 -1.72 -5.54 -42.21
N LEU A 16 -1.85 -6.24 -43.35
CA LEU A 16 -1.66 -5.66 -44.70
C LEU A 16 -2.80 -6.00 -45.68
N ALA A 17 -3.99 -6.34 -45.17
CA ALA A 17 -5.11 -6.82 -46.01
C ALA A 17 -6.42 -6.00 -45.89
N VAL A 18 -6.40 -4.77 -45.36
CA VAL A 18 -7.54 -3.83 -45.46
C VAL A 18 -7.05 -2.41 -45.77
N ALA A 19 -6.36 -2.26 -46.90
CA ALA A 19 -6.06 -0.96 -47.50
C ALA A 19 -6.18 -1.08 -49.01
N SER A 20 -7.41 -1.17 -49.51
CA SER A 20 -7.69 -0.92 -50.92
C SER A 20 -9.06 -0.28 -51.05
N CYS A 21 -9.07 0.91 -51.65
CA CYS A 21 -10.21 1.72 -52.09
C CYS A 21 -10.76 2.71 -51.06
N ASP A 22 -10.10 3.86 -50.88
CA ASP A 22 -10.75 5.16 -51.09
C ASP A 22 -9.71 6.25 -51.36
N ASP A 23 -9.99 7.11 -52.33
CA ASP A 23 -9.11 8.20 -52.78
C ASP A 23 -9.07 9.32 -51.72
N GLY A 24 -8.06 9.28 -50.85
CA GLY A 24 -7.75 10.35 -49.91
C GLY A 24 -6.25 10.39 -49.67
N THR A 25 -5.67 11.59 -49.76
CA THR A 25 -4.26 11.89 -49.44
C THR A 25 -3.69 11.02 -48.32
N PRO A 26 -2.44 10.53 -48.41
CA PRO A 26 -1.83 9.78 -47.32
C PRO A 26 -1.71 10.69 -46.11
N THR A 27 -2.70 10.64 -45.22
CA THR A 27 -2.48 10.94 -43.81
C THR A 27 -1.39 9.98 -43.40
N ASP A 28 -0.20 10.52 -43.19
CA ASP A 28 0.87 9.88 -42.44
C ASP A 28 0.20 9.09 -41.32
N PRO A 29 0.31 7.75 -41.26
CA PRO A 29 -0.31 7.00 -40.20
C PRO A 29 0.26 7.60 -38.93
N ALA A 30 -0.59 8.32 -38.17
CA ALA A 30 -0.21 8.85 -36.88
C ALA A 30 0.42 7.66 -36.18
N VAL A 31 1.73 7.74 -35.93
CA VAL A 31 2.44 6.70 -35.19
C VAL A 31 1.79 6.77 -33.83
N GLU A 32 0.76 5.95 -33.63
CA GLU A 32 0.16 5.75 -32.32
C GLU A 32 1.35 5.38 -31.44
N GLU A 33 1.72 6.28 -30.52
CA GLU A 33 2.83 6.03 -29.62
C GLU A 33 2.49 4.75 -28.87
N LEU A 34 3.16 3.65 -29.25
CA LEU A 34 2.98 2.35 -28.64
C LEU A 34 3.59 2.42 -27.23
N PHE A 35 2.76 2.73 -26.25
CA PHE A 35 3.11 2.65 -24.84
C PHE A 35 3.23 1.18 -24.41
N THR A 36 4.24 0.90 -23.59
CA THR A 36 4.32 -0.38 -22.89
C THR A 36 3.18 -0.51 -21.88
N LEU A 37 2.84 -1.73 -21.47
CA LEU A 37 1.84 -1.96 -20.42
C LEU A 37 2.15 -1.17 -19.14
N ALA A 38 3.42 -1.10 -18.75
CA ALA A 38 3.86 -0.33 -17.58
C ALA A 38 3.58 1.17 -17.73
N GLU A 39 3.83 1.74 -18.91
CA GLU A 39 3.55 3.15 -19.18
C GLU A 39 2.05 3.44 -19.23
N THR A 40 1.24 2.52 -19.76
CA THR A 40 -0.23 2.62 -19.71
C THR A 40 -0.74 2.64 -18.27
N ILE A 41 -0.21 1.79 -17.39
CA ILE A 41 -0.56 1.79 -15.96
C ILE A 41 -0.10 3.08 -15.27
N GLU A 42 1.09 3.60 -15.61
CA GLU A 42 1.56 4.89 -15.06
C GLU A 42 0.64 6.05 -15.45
N LEU A 43 0.13 6.07 -16.68
CA LEU A 43 -0.85 7.06 -17.14
C LEU A 43 -2.21 6.92 -16.45
N ASP A 44 -2.67 5.69 -16.23
CA ASP A 44 -3.92 5.38 -15.48
C ASP A 44 -3.84 5.97 -14.06
N VAL A 45 -2.75 5.66 -13.36
CA VAL A 45 -2.49 6.16 -12.00
C VAL A 45 -2.36 7.68 -11.97
N LEU A 46 -1.68 8.30 -12.94
CA LEU A 46 -1.50 9.75 -13.00
C LEU A 46 -2.81 10.50 -13.27
N ALA A 47 -3.74 9.89 -14.01
CA ALA A 47 -5.05 10.47 -14.29
C ALA A 47 -5.93 10.58 -13.02
N SER A 48 -5.61 9.82 -11.97
CA SER A 48 -6.30 9.84 -10.68
C SER A 48 -5.68 10.86 -9.72
N THR A 49 -6.41 11.93 -9.39
CA THR A 49 -5.96 12.91 -8.39
C THR A 49 -5.73 12.28 -7.01
N GLY A 50 -6.58 11.33 -6.59
CA GLY A 50 -6.44 10.65 -5.29
C GLY A 50 -5.12 9.88 -5.20
N SER A 51 -4.67 9.30 -6.30
CA SER A 51 -3.37 8.62 -6.37
C SER A 51 -2.20 9.58 -6.17
N ILE A 52 -2.30 10.83 -6.66
CA ILE A 52 -1.28 11.87 -6.42
C ILE A 52 -1.29 12.30 -4.94
N ASP A 53 -2.47 12.48 -4.37
CA ASP A 53 -2.62 12.88 -2.97
C ASP A 53 -1.98 11.84 -2.04
N VAL A 54 -2.19 10.54 -2.28
CA VAL A 54 -1.54 9.45 -1.53
C VAL A 54 -0.01 9.58 -1.54
N ALA A 55 0.60 9.87 -2.70
CA ALA A 55 2.05 10.02 -2.79
C ALA A 55 2.56 11.23 -1.97
N LEU A 56 1.82 12.35 -1.99
CA LEU A 56 2.18 13.54 -1.22
C LEU A 56 1.97 13.34 0.29
N GLU A 57 0.87 12.70 0.68
CA GLU A 57 0.57 12.37 2.08
C GLU A 57 1.64 11.49 2.73
N MET A 58 2.26 10.58 1.98
CA MET A 58 3.39 9.78 2.47
C MET A 58 4.58 10.63 2.89
N ALA A 59 4.95 11.62 2.08
CA ALA A 59 6.02 12.55 2.41
C ALA A 59 5.63 13.49 3.56
N ASP A 60 4.39 13.98 3.57
CA ASP A 60 3.86 14.85 4.63
C ASP A 60 3.87 14.15 6.01
N ALA A 61 3.40 12.90 6.07
CA ALA A 61 3.42 12.11 7.30
C ALA A 61 4.85 11.96 7.87
N SER A 62 5.85 11.76 7.01
CA SER A 62 7.25 11.68 7.41
C SER A 62 7.79 13.03 7.90
N ASN A 63 7.46 14.12 7.21
CA ASN A 63 7.83 15.48 7.58
C ASN A 63 7.25 15.89 8.94
N ILE A 64 6.01 15.52 9.24
CA ILE A 64 5.36 15.78 10.53
C ILE A 64 6.11 15.06 11.66
N VAL A 65 6.44 13.78 11.48
CA VAL A 65 7.19 13.00 12.48
C VAL A 65 8.56 13.63 12.75
N ALA A 66 9.31 14.01 11.71
CA ALA A 66 10.61 14.64 11.87
C ALA A 66 10.51 16.02 12.54
N SER A 67 9.51 16.82 12.17
CA SER A 67 9.29 18.15 12.77
C SER A 67 8.97 18.06 14.26
N ASN A 68 8.17 17.08 14.68
CA ASN A 68 7.84 16.86 16.09
C ASN A 68 9.07 16.45 16.92
N ARG A 69 10.05 15.80 16.29
CA ARG A 69 11.34 15.45 16.89
C ARG A 69 12.36 16.58 16.89
N GLY A 70 12.02 17.74 16.33
CA GLY A 70 12.94 18.87 16.18
C GLY A 70 14.08 18.61 15.20
N ASP A 71 13.90 17.69 14.24
CA ASP A 71 14.94 17.38 13.25
C ASP A 71 15.09 18.55 12.27
N VAL A 72 16.31 19.09 12.19
CA VAL A 72 16.69 20.16 11.25
C VAL A 72 16.47 19.76 9.79
N ARG A 73 16.46 18.46 9.47
CA ARG A 73 16.20 17.94 8.13
C ARG A 73 14.72 17.99 7.72
N ALA A 74 13.81 18.28 8.64
CA ALA A 74 12.39 18.46 8.32
C ALA A 74 12.15 19.61 7.33
N GLU A 75 13.01 20.64 7.31
CA GLU A 75 12.94 21.72 6.33
C GLU A 75 13.28 21.25 4.91
N ASP A 76 14.33 20.44 4.76
CA ASP A 76 14.71 19.87 3.47
C ASP A 76 13.64 18.91 2.96
N GLY A 77 13.07 18.10 3.85
CA GLY A 77 11.92 17.25 3.56
C GLY A 77 10.74 18.05 2.98
N ARG A 78 10.32 19.12 3.68
CA ARG A 78 9.23 20.01 3.20
C ARG A 78 9.53 20.62 1.82
N ARG A 79 10.77 21.06 1.58
CA ARG A 79 11.16 21.60 0.26
C ARG A 79 11.04 20.55 -0.86
N PHE A 80 11.42 19.31 -0.59
CA PHE A 80 11.25 18.23 -1.58
C PHE A 80 9.78 17.90 -1.81
N HIS A 81 8.97 17.86 -0.75
CA HIS A 81 7.52 17.66 -0.84
C HIS A 81 6.84 18.75 -1.69
N ASP A 82 7.16 20.03 -1.48
CA ASP A 82 6.57 21.13 -2.27
C ASP A 82 6.95 21.06 -3.75
N ARG A 83 8.20 20.67 -4.04
CA ARG A 83 8.66 20.44 -5.41
C ARG A 83 7.96 19.23 -6.04
N ALA A 84 7.72 18.15 -5.27
CA ALA A 84 6.99 16.99 -5.74
C ALA A 84 5.57 17.38 -6.15
N ARG A 85 4.88 18.18 -5.31
CA ARG A 85 3.54 18.71 -5.62
C ARG A 85 3.52 19.48 -6.93
N SER A 86 4.42 20.46 -7.08
CA SER A 86 4.54 21.22 -8.33
C SER A 86 4.78 20.31 -9.54
N ARG A 87 5.62 19.28 -9.37
CA ARG A 87 5.97 18.36 -10.47
C ARG A 87 4.82 17.44 -10.87
N PHE A 88 3.99 17.02 -9.91
CA PHE A 88 2.74 16.31 -10.21
C PHE A 88 1.73 17.20 -10.94
N THR A 89 1.61 18.48 -10.57
CA THR A 89 0.78 19.44 -11.31
C THR A 89 1.24 19.58 -12.75
N ASP A 90 2.55 19.77 -12.97
CA ASP A 90 3.11 19.84 -14.34
C ASP A 90 2.86 18.55 -15.15
N ALA A 91 2.86 17.39 -14.48
CA ALA A 91 2.58 16.10 -15.11
C ALA A 91 1.11 15.97 -15.54
N GLN A 92 0.18 16.46 -14.72
CA GLN A 92 -1.25 16.49 -15.06
C GLN A 92 -1.54 17.47 -16.20
N ASP A 93 -0.88 18.63 -16.22
CA ASP A 93 -1.00 19.60 -17.32
C ASP A 93 -0.49 19.04 -18.65
N ASP A 94 0.60 18.29 -18.64
CA ASP A 94 1.10 17.57 -19.83
C ASP A 94 0.11 16.50 -20.28
N LEU A 95 -0.42 15.71 -19.34
CA LEU A 95 -1.42 14.68 -19.62
C LEU A 95 -2.67 15.29 -20.27
N ALA A 96 -3.16 16.42 -19.73
CA ALA A 96 -4.33 17.14 -20.26
C ALA A 96 -4.08 17.71 -21.67
N ARG A 97 -2.84 18.07 -21.99
CA ARG A 97 -2.43 18.51 -23.34
C ARG A 97 -2.17 17.36 -24.30
N GLY A 98 -2.23 16.10 -23.83
CA GLY A 98 -1.97 14.91 -24.62
C GLY A 98 -0.49 14.53 -24.73
N ASP A 99 0.41 15.26 -24.05
CA ASP A 99 1.84 14.94 -24.00
C ASP A 99 2.12 13.86 -22.94
N ARG A 100 1.73 12.63 -23.28
CA ARG A 100 1.75 11.48 -22.37
C ARG A 100 3.16 11.10 -21.92
N ARG A 101 4.17 11.22 -22.79
CA ARG A 101 5.57 10.91 -22.44
C ARG A 101 6.12 11.91 -21.43
N ALA A 102 5.93 13.20 -21.68
CA ALA A 102 6.36 14.22 -20.72
C ALA A 102 5.61 14.06 -19.39
N ALA A 103 4.32 13.74 -19.42
CA ALA A 103 3.54 13.44 -18.22
C ALA A 103 4.13 12.30 -17.38
N ILE A 104 4.51 11.17 -18.01
CA ILE A 104 5.14 10.02 -17.33
C ILE A 104 6.48 10.42 -16.71
N ASP A 105 7.35 11.10 -17.46
CA ASP A 105 8.67 11.49 -16.97
C ASP A 105 8.57 12.44 -15.78
N LYS A 106 7.66 13.42 -15.86
CA LYS A 106 7.37 14.33 -14.74
C LYS A 106 6.78 13.59 -13.53
N ALA A 107 5.89 12.64 -13.72
CA ALA A 107 5.32 11.85 -12.63
C ALA A 107 6.40 11.01 -11.91
N ARG A 108 7.35 10.44 -12.66
CA ARG A 108 8.51 9.72 -12.10
C ARG A 108 9.42 10.66 -11.31
N ASP A 109 9.72 11.84 -11.84
CA ASP A 109 10.49 12.87 -11.13
C ASP A 109 9.79 13.30 -9.83
N ALA A 110 8.46 13.47 -9.88
CA ALA A 110 7.66 13.84 -8.72
C ALA A 110 7.73 12.76 -7.62
N ARG A 111 7.59 11.49 -7.99
CA ARG A 111 7.76 10.36 -7.06
C ARG A 111 9.18 10.31 -6.47
N GLN A 112 10.23 10.56 -7.26
CA GLN A 112 11.59 10.64 -6.72
C GLN A 112 11.75 11.79 -5.72
N LEU A 113 11.07 12.92 -5.93
CA LEU A 113 11.05 14.02 -4.96
C LEU A 113 10.31 13.63 -3.67
N VAL A 114 9.21 12.88 -3.75
CA VAL A 114 8.55 12.28 -2.56
C VAL A 114 9.55 11.40 -1.78
N VAL A 115 10.30 10.54 -2.48
CA VAL A 115 11.31 9.67 -1.85
C VAL A 115 12.41 10.48 -1.17
N ARG A 116 12.93 11.52 -1.84
CA ARG A 116 13.94 12.41 -1.23
C ARG A 116 13.41 13.14 -0.01
N SER A 117 12.13 13.50 0.02
CA SER A 117 11.48 14.05 1.21
C SER A 117 11.55 13.04 2.36
N ILE A 118 11.15 11.80 2.10
CA ILE A 118 11.11 10.72 3.10
C ILE A 118 12.53 10.32 3.57
N GLU A 119 13.51 10.29 2.66
CA GLU A 119 14.91 10.03 3.00
C GLU A 119 15.53 11.14 3.82
N ALA A 120 15.20 12.40 3.56
CA ALA A 120 15.72 13.52 4.35
C ALA A 120 15.29 13.41 5.81
N THR A 121 14.06 12.96 6.08
CA THR A 121 13.46 12.90 7.41
C THR A 121 13.63 11.56 8.13
N GLY A 122 13.60 10.45 7.39
CA GLY A 122 13.64 9.10 7.94
C GLY A 122 14.90 8.30 7.55
N GLY A 123 15.77 8.86 6.72
CA GLY A 123 16.95 8.19 6.19
C GLY A 123 16.61 7.01 5.27
N GLN A 124 17.64 6.24 4.92
CA GLN A 124 17.50 5.06 4.07
C GLN A 124 16.54 4.01 4.66
N ARG A 125 16.47 3.91 5.99
CA ARG A 125 15.58 2.94 6.68
C ARG A 125 14.11 3.18 6.34
N ALA A 126 13.69 4.44 6.13
CA ALA A 126 12.33 4.74 5.73
C ALA A 126 12.00 4.20 4.34
N VAL A 127 12.94 4.28 3.39
CA VAL A 127 12.76 3.69 2.05
C VAL A 127 12.70 2.18 2.10
N VAL A 128 13.54 1.53 2.92
CA VAL A 128 13.47 0.07 3.14
C VAL A 128 12.07 -0.31 3.64
N ALA A 129 11.55 0.40 4.64
CA ALA A 129 10.21 0.16 5.17
C ALA A 129 9.09 0.37 4.13
N MET A 130 9.24 1.32 3.21
CA MET A 130 8.28 1.50 2.10
C MET A 130 8.28 0.30 1.15
N VAL A 131 9.46 -0.24 0.81
CA VAL A 131 9.56 -1.43 -0.05
C VAL A 131 8.95 -2.65 0.65
N GLU A 132 9.22 -2.83 1.95
CA GLU A 132 8.61 -3.90 2.75
C GLU A 132 7.09 -3.78 2.82
N ARG A 133 6.58 -2.55 2.99
CA ARG A 133 5.12 -2.30 2.96
C ARG A 133 4.52 -2.68 1.62
N LEU A 134 5.13 -2.25 0.51
CA LEU A 134 4.64 -2.59 -0.83
C LEU A 134 4.57 -4.11 -1.04
N GLU A 135 5.59 -4.84 -0.60
CA GLU A 135 5.59 -6.31 -0.65
C GLU A 135 4.48 -6.94 0.18
N ALA A 136 4.23 -6.41 1.39
CA ALA A 136 3.14 -6.88 2.25
C ALA A 136 1.76 -6.60 1.63
N VAL A 137 1.58 -5.43 1.02
CA VAL A 137 0.35 -5.07 0.29
C VAL A 137 0.14 -6.03 -0.88
N ALA A 138 1.16 -6.26 -1.70
CA ALA A 138 1.08 -7.19 -2.82
C ALA A 138 0.68 -8.61 -2.39
N SER A 139 1.15 -9.08 -1.22
CA SER A 139 0.75 -10.40 -0.69
C SER A 139 -0.67 -10.45 -0.12
N THR A 140 -1.22 -9.34 0.36
CA THR A 140 -2.51 -9.31 1.08
C THR A 140 -3.71 -9.00 0.18
N ILE A 141 -3.50 -8.40 -1.01
CA ILE A 141 -4.61 -8.09 -1.94
C ILE A 141 -5.34 -9.34 -2.43
N GLY A 142 -4.66 -10.48 -2.51
CA GLY A 142 -5.32 -11.76 -2.83
C GLY A 142 -6.38 -12.19 -1.82
N GLU A 143 -6.32 -11.65 -0.59
CA GLU A 143 -7.24 -11.97 0.51
C GLU A 143 -8.39 -10.96 0.60
N ASP A 144 -8.15 -9.71 0.19
CA ASP A 144 -9.11 -8.60 0.24
C ASP A 144 -9.86 -8.46 -1.09
N VAL A 145 -10.45 -9.56 -1.57
CA VAL A 145 -11.04 -9.64 -2.91
C VAL A 145 -12.17 -8.64 -3.16
N ASP A 146 -12.85 -8.21 -2.10
CA ASP A 146 -13.98 -7.26 -2.18
C ASP A 146 -13.51 -5.81 -2.29
N SER A 147 -12.33 -5.49 -1.73
CA SER A 147 -11.79 -4.14 -1.75
C SER A 147 -11.06 -3.77 -3.03
N PHE A 148 -10.88 -4.68 -4.00
CA PHE A 148 -10.17 -4.37 -5.25
C PHE A 148 -10.93 -4.78 -6.51
N VAL A 149 -10.81 -3.95 -7.56
CA VAL A 149 -11.23 -4.34 -8.91
C VAL A 149 -10.18 -5.29 -9.49
N ASN A 150 -10.57 -6.55 -9.71
CA ASN A 150 -9.69 -7.61 -10.21
C ASN A 150 -8.46 -7.84 -9.31
N PRO A 151 -8.66 -8.29 -8.05
CA PRO A 151 -7.61 -8.39 -7.04
C PRO A 151 -6.41 -9.22 -7.49
N ALA A 152 -6.62 -10.29 -8.27
CA ALA A 152 -5.54 -11.12 -8.79
C ALA A 152 -4.62 -10.38 -9.77
N GLU A 153 -5.19 -9.54 -10.65
CA GLU A 153 -4.41 -8.72 -11.59
C GLU A 153 -3.62 -7.65 -10.82
N VAL A 154 -4.27 -6.97 -9.88
CA VAL A 154 -3.64 -5.94 -9.05
C VAL A 154 -2.50 -6.51 -8.20
N ALA A 155 -2.71 -7.68 -7.58
CA ALA A 155 -1.66 -8.38 -6.83
C ALA A 155 -0.47 -8.75 -7.72
N ALA A 156 -0.72 -9.23 -8.94
CA ALA A 156 0.34 -9.56 -9.90
C ALA A 156 1.13 -8.31 -10.33
N GLU A 157 0.45 -7.20 -10.62
CA GLU A 157 1.09 -5.91 -10.94
C GLU A 157 1.96 -5.41 -9.78
N LEU A 158 1.42 -5.40 -8.57
CA LEU A 158 2.14 -4.93 -7.39
C LEU A 158 3.32 -5.83 -7.03
N ASN A 159 3.21 -7.15 -7.27
CA ASN A 159 4.34 -8.05 -7.10
C ASN A 159 5.49 -7.73 -8.07
N VAL A 160 5.19 -7.38 -9.33
CA VAL A 160 6.23 -6.93 -10.28
C VAL A 160 6.88 -5.61 -9.82
N ILE A 161 6.08 -4.66 -9.34
CA ILE A 161 6.58 -3.38 -8.82
C ILE A 161 7.45 -3.62 -7.59
N ALA A 162 7.01 -4.49 -6.67
CA ALA A 162 7.72 -4.84 -5.45
C ALA A 162 9.06 -5.53 -5.73
N LEU A 163 9.09 -6.48 -6.66
CA LEU A 163 10.34 -7.12 -7.12
C LEU A 163 11.30 -6.09 -7.74
N SER A 164 10.80 -5.18 -8.56
CA SER A 164 11.62 -4.08 -9.11
C SER A 164 12.15 -3.15 -8.02
N ALA A 165 11.38 -2.87 -6.97
CA ALA A 165 11.79 -2.04 -5.85
C ALA A 165 12.88 -2.73 -5.02
N ARG A 166 12.71 -4.03 -4.73
CA ARG A 166 13.68 -4.85 -4.00
C ARG A 166 15.00 -5.02 -4.75
N ASP A 167 14.95 -5.22 -6.06
CA ASP A 167 16.14 -5.28 -6.93
C ASP A 167 16.88 -3.94 -7.02
N ALA A 168 16.17 -2.81 -7.03
CA ALA A 168 16.81 -1.50 -6.92
C ALA A 168 17.50 -1.31 -5.56
N LEU A 169 16.83 -1.72 -4.47
CA LEU A 169 17.35 -1.62 -3.11
C LEU A 169 18.60 -2.49 -2.92
N SER A 170 18.63 -3.70 -3.48
CA SER A 170 19.80 -4.59 -3.39
C SER A 170 21.02 -4.05 -4.14
N ARG A 171 20.81 -3.19 -5.15
CA ARG A 171 21.87 -2.43 -5.84
C ARG A 171 22.26 -1.13 -5.13
N GLY A 172 21.61 -0.78 -4.01
CA GLY A 172 21.82 0.48 -3.31
C GLY A 172 21.16 1.70 -3.98
N ASP A 173 20.27 1.50 -4.95
CA ASP A 173 19.52 2.57 -5.61
C ASP A 173 18.21 2.86 -4.86
N THR A 174 18.35 3.58 -3.74
CA THR A 174 17.23 3.91 -2.84
C THR A 174 16.21 4.84 -3.50
N ALA A 175 16.66 5.75 -4.36
CA ALA A 175 15.77 6.65 -5.11
C ALA A 175 14.81 5.86 -6.02
N ARG A 176 15.34 4.90 -6.80
CA ARG A 176 14.53 4.02 -7.66
C ARG A 176 13.66 3.07 -6.84
N ALA A 177 14.19 2.50 -5.75
CA ALA A 177 13.44 1.60 -4.88
C ALA A 177 12.22 2.30 -4.25
N GLY A 178 12.45 3.50 -3.70
CA GLY A 178 11.39 4.33 -3.13
C GLY A 178 10.40 4.79 -4.19
N GLU A 179 10.84 5.14 -5.40
CA GLU A 179 9.95 5.59 -6.49
C GLU A 179 8.95 4.49 -6.85
N ARG A 180 9.44 3.24 -6.96
CA ARG A 180 8.59 2.07 -7.16
C ARG A 180 7.66 1.81 -5.99
N ALA A 181 8.12 2.00 -4.75
CA ALA A 181 7.26 1.86 -3.58
C ALA A 181 6.12 2.88 -3.58
N VAL A 182 6.41 4.18 -3.81
CA VAL A 182 5.40 5.22 -3.97
C VAL A 182 4.43 4.85 -5.08
N PHE A 183 4.93 4.46 -6.26
CA PHE A 183 4.07 4.07 -7.38
C PHE A 183 3.15 2.90 -7.04
N GLY A 184 3.64 1.91 -6.30
CA GLY A 184 2.83 0.78 -5.83
C GLY A 184 1.71 1.20 -4.87
N ASP A 185 1.97 2.16 -3.97
CA ASP A 185 0.92 2.70 -3.10
C ASP A 185 -0.13 3.50 -3.89
N GLN A 186 0.30 4.32 -4.84
CA GLN A 186 -0.59 5.03 -5.76
C GLN A 186 -1.48 4.05 -6.53
N ARG A 187 -0.90 2.96 -7.03
CA ARG A 187 -1.61 1.93 -7.78
C ARG A 187 -2.60 1.15 -6.92
N THR A 188 -2.20 0.82 -5.69
CA THR A 188 -3.08 0.15 -4.72
C THR A 188 -4.31 1.01 -4.44
N HIS A 189 -4.11 2.31 -4.23
CA HIS A 189 -5.21 3.25 -3.99
C HIS A 189 -6.13 3.37 -5.20
N ASP A 190 -5.56 3.55 -6.39
CA ASP A 190 -6.31 3.66 -7.65
C ASP A 190 -7.24 2.45 -7.93
N ARG A 191 -6.79 1.25 -7.57
CA ARG A 191 -7.51 0.00 -7.84
C ARG A 191 -8.44 -0.45 -6.73
N ARG A 192 -8.47 0.26 -5.62
CA ARG A 192 -9.40 -0.03 -4.54
C ARG A 192 -10.83 0.21 -5.06
N THR A 193 -11.73 -0.75 -4.83
CA THR A 193 -13.16 -0.64 -5.11
C THR A 193 -13.78 0.35 -4.13
N ASP A 194 -13.40 1.62 -4.20
CA ASP A 194 -14.08 2.69 -3.51
C ASP A 194 -15.46 2.81 -4.15
N GLY A 195 -16.46 2.08 -3.64
CA GLY A 195 -17.91 2.30 -3.73
C GLY A 195 -18.56 2.48 -5.12
N ARG A 196 -17.80 2.49 -6.21
CA ARG A 196 -18.22 3.02 -7.53
C ARG A 196 -19.24 2.16 -8.25
N ARG A 197 -19.52 0.94 -7.78
CA ARG A 197 -20.56 0.09 -8.37
C ARG A 197 -22.00 0.51 -8.03
N GLY A 198 -22.21 1.58 -7.27
CA GLY A 198 -23.55 2.01 -6.84
C GLY A 198 -24.18 3.23 -7.53
N ARG A 199 -23.50 3.99 -8.41
CA ARG A 199 -24.08 5.28 -8.86
C ARG A 199 -23.77 5.69 -10.30
N ASP A 200 -23.97 4.76 -11.22
CA ASP A 200 -24.17 5.13 -12.61
C ASP A 200 -25.65 5.51 -12.82
N ARG A 201 -25.99 6.79 -12.59
CA ARG A 201 -27.08 7.57 -13.21
C ARG A 201 -27.32 8.87 -12.43
N GLY A 202 -26.88 9.98 -13.00
CA GLY A 202 -27.33 11.30 -12.57
C GLY A 202 -26.21 12.31 -12.63
N THR A 203 -26.04 12.90 -13.80
CA THR A 203 -25.37 14.17 -14.02
C THR A 203 -25.74 15.19 -12.94
N ASP A 204 -24.82 15.49 -12.02
CA ASP A 204 -24.68 16.84 -11.48
C ASP A 204 -23.20 17.13 -11.20
N ARG A 205 -22.61 17.82 -12.18
CA ARG A 205 -21.28 18.41 -12.14
C ARG A 205 -21.31 19.68 -11.29
N THR A 206 -21.37 19.53 -9.98
CA THR A 206 -20.96 20.54 -8.99
C THR A 206 -20.58 19.76 -7.73
N GLY A 207 -19.35 19.32 -7.55
CA GLY A 207 -18.21 20.18 -7.25
C GLY A 207 -17.69 19.77 -5.87
N ASN A 208 -16.51 19.15 -5.86
CA ASN A 208 -15.57 19.12 -4.73
C ASN A 208 -15.70 18.14 -3.54
N ASP A 209 -16.60 17.17 -3.51
CA ASP A 209 -16.63 16.14 -2.43
C ASP A 209 -16.39 14.72 -2.95
N ARG A 210 -15.21 14.49 -3.55
CA ARG A 210 -14.65 13.13 -3.75
C ARG A 210 -13.65 12.79 -2.65
N ARG A 211 -13.99 13.11 -1.40
CA ARG A 211 -13.24 12.67 -0.23
C ARG A 211 -13.43 11.16 -0.11
N SER A 212 -12.32 10.43 -0.07
CA SER A 212 -12.16 9.04 0.40
C SER A 212 -13.44 8.42 0.99
N ASP A 213 -13.93 7.33 0.39
CA ASP A 213 -15.12 6.55 0.83
C ASP A 213 -14.94 5.85 2.21
N VAL A 214 -13.96 6.28 3.00
CA VAL A 214 -13.80 5.84 4.38
C VAL A 214 -14.80 6.61 5.23
N GLY A 215 -15.92 5.97 5.55
CA GLY A 215 -16.89 6.48 6.51
C GLY A 215 -16.38 6.44 7.96
N PRO A 216 -17.08 7.12 8.90
CA PRO A 216 -16.74 7.13 10.31
C PRO A 216 -16.65 5.70 10.89
N ASP A 217 -17.63 4.82 10.61
CA ASP A 217 -17.66 3.46 11.16
C ASP A 217 -16.41 2.64 10.81
N ARG A 218 -15.92 2.79 9.57
CA ARG A 218 -14.69 2.10 9.12
C ARG A 218 -13.45 2.66 9.81
N ALA A 219 -13.37 3.97 9.98
CA ALA A 219 -12.25 4.60 10.67
C ALA A 219 -12.25 4.29 12.17
N GLU A 220 -13.41 4.23 12.79
CA GLU A 220 -13.56 3.83 14.19
C GLU A 220 -13.12 2.38 14.41
N LEU A 221 -13.60 1.45 13.57
CA LEU A 221 -13.14 0.05 13.62
C LEU A 221 -11.63 -0.07 13.44
N ALA A 222 -11.05 0.65 12.47
CA ALA A 222 -9.61 0.63 12.25
C ALA A 222 -8.84 1.10 13.50
N ILE A 223 -9.30 2.17 14.15
CA ILE A 223 -8.72 2.65 15.42
C ILE A 223 -8.84 1.58 16.51
N GLN A 224 -9.99 0.94 16.66
CA GLN A 224 -10.19 -0.14 17.64
C GLN A 224 -9.22 -1.31 17.42
N LEU A 225 -9.04 -1.73 16.16
CA LEU A 225 -8.07 -2.77 15.81
C LEU A 225 -6.62 -2.31 16.07
N GLY A 226 -6.31 -1.03 15.80
CA GLY A 226 -5.01 -0.45 16.13
C GLY A 226 -4.73 -0.46 17.64
N VAL A 227 -5.72 -0.07 18.45
CA VAL A 227 -5.65 -0.11 19.92
C VAL A 227 -5.42 -1.54 20.40
N THR A 228 -6.18 -2.49 19.85
CA THR A 228 -6.07 -3.92 20.17
C THR A 228 -4.68 -4.45 19.82
N ALA A 229 -4.11 -4.05 18.68
CA ALA A 229 -2.77 -4.45 18.28
C ALA A 229 -1.68 -3.95 19.24
N VAL A 230 -1.79 -2.70 19.70
CA VAL A 230 -0.84 -2.15 20.70
C VAL A 230 -0.99 -2.88 22.04
N ALA A 231 -2.22 -3.07 22.53
CA ALA A 231 -2.46 -3.79 23.78
C ALA A 231 -1.98 -5.25 23.72
N LEU A 232 -2.18 -5.93 22.58
CA LEU A 232 -1.67 -7.28 22.36
C LEU A 232 -0.14 -7.30 22.39
N ALA A 233 0.52 -6.34 21.74
CA ALA A 233 1.97 -6.25 21.76
C ALA A 233 2.51 -6.01 23.17
N GLU A 234 1.90 -5.10 23.93
CA GLU A 234 2.26 -4.84 25.33
C GLU A 234 2.10 -6.07 26.21
N ARG A 235 1.00 -6.82 26.06
CA ARG A 235 0.77 -8.07 26.80
C ARG A 235 1.81 -9.13 26.50
N LEU A 236 2.22 -9.27 25.24
CA LEU A 236 3.25 -10.22 24.84
C LEU A 236 4.64 -9.85 25.39
N LEU A 237 4.88 -8.55 25.55
CA LEU A 237 6.16 -7.99 25.97
C LEU A 237 6.24 -7.71 27.48
N GLU A 238 5.16 -7.90 28.25
CA GLU A 238 5.05 -7.54 29.67
C GLU A 238 6.12 -8.22 30.56
N ASN A 239 6.54 -9.43 30.21
CA ASN A 239 7.48 -10.22 31.00
C ASN A 239 8.93 -10.11 30.52
N ASP A 240 9.18 -9.38 29.44
CA ASP A 240 10.49 -9.29 28.81
C ASP A 240 11.21 -7.98 29.14
N VAL A 241 12.54 -8.04 29.20
CA VAL A 241 13.36 -6.82 29.25
C VAL A 241 13.41 -6.27 27.83
N LEU A 242 12.58 -5.26 27.56
CA LEU A 242 12.54 -4.60 26.26
C LEU A 242 13.87 -3.93 25.97
N ASP A 243 14.36 -4.14 24.76
CA ASP A 243 15.47 -3.34 24.28
C ASP A 243 15.02 -1.94 23.79
N ASP A 244 15.99 -1.09 23.50
CA ASP A 244 15.74 0.28 23.06
C ASP A 244 14.98 0.33 21.72
N GLU A 245 15.10 -0.68 20.85
CA GLU A 245 14.42 -0.70 19.56
C GLU A 245 12.95 -1.12 19.71
N GLN A 246 12.65 -2.16 20.48
CA GLN A 246 11.29 -2.58 20.82
C GLN A 246 10.52 -1.45 21.52
N THR A 247 11.18 -0.80 22.50
CA THR A 247 10.62 0.37 23.21
C THR A 247 10.25 1.48 22.22
N ARG A 248 11.15 1.81 21.29
CA ARG A 248 10.88 2.84 20.26
C ARG A 248 9.74 2.48 19.31
N TYR A 249 9.57 1.20 18.97
CA TYR A 249 8.45 0.77 18.13
C TYR A 249 7.11 0.86 18.88
N LEU A 250 7.05 0.49 20.15
CA LEU A 250 5.84 0.67 20.98
C LEU A 250 5.49 2.15 21.14
N GLU A 251 6.47 3.00 21.46
CA GLU A 251 6.26 4.47 21.53
C GLU A 251 5.72 5.01 20.20
N THR A 252 6.28 4.58 19.07
CA THR A 252 5.81 4.97 17.74
C THR A 252 4.38 4.48 17.48
N ALA A 253 4.02 3.28 17.94
CA ALA A 253 2.67 2.74 17.77
C ALA A 253 1.64 3.58 18.55
N HIS A 254 1.95 3.97 19.80
CA HIS A 254 1.12 4.88 20.60
C HIS A 254 0.99 6.27 19.96
N GLU A 255 2.09 6.86 19.48
CA GLU A 255 2.04 8.15 18.78
C GLU A 255 1.14 8.11 17.54
N LEU A 256 1.16 7.00 16.78
CA LEU A 256 0.33 6.80 15.61
C LEU A 256 -1.16 6.65 15.98
N LEU A 257 -1.49 5.98 17.09
CA LEU A 257 -2.86 5.91 17.60
C LEU A 257 -3.42 7.27 17.99
N GLU A 258 -2.63 8.10 18.66
CA GLU A 258 -3.05 9.46 19.01
C GLU A 258 -3.31 10.32 17.75
N LYS A 259 -2.48 10.15 16.72
CA LYS A 259 -2.72 10.78 15.41
C LYS A 259 -3.98 10.24 14.73
N ALA A 260 -4.24 8.94 14.82
CA ALA A 260 -5.45 8.33 14.26
C ALA A 260 -6.72 8.92 14.91
N ARG A 261 -6.73 9.03 16.25
CA ARG A 261 -7.81 9.64 17.03
C ARG A 261 -8.01 11.11 16.69
N THR A 262 -6.91 11.86 16.56
CA THR A 262 -6.95 13.28 16.17
C THR A 262 -7.55 13.45 14.77
N ALA A 263 -7.06 12.67 13.78
CA ALA A 263 -7.58 12.70 12.42
C ALA A 263 -9.07 12.31 12.36
N PHE A 264 -9.50 11.35 13.17
CA PHE A 264 -10.92 10.97 13.28
C PHE A 264 -11.77 12.12 13.81
N ALA A 265 -11.34 12.79 14.88
CA ALA A 265 -12.04 13.93 15.47
C ALA A 265 -12.15 15.12 14.49
N GLU A 266 -11.18 15.27 13.58
CA GLU A 266 -11.17 16.27 12.51
C GLU A 266 -12.00 15.86 11.27
N GLY A 267 -12.63 14.69 11.27
CA GLY A 267 -13.39 14.16 10.13
C GLY A 267 -12.51 13.69 8.96
N GLN A 268 -11.22 13.46 9.20
CA GLN A 268 -10.24 12.98 8.22
C GLN A 268 -10.14 11.45 8.28
N PHE A 269 -11.24 10.76 7.99
CA PHE A 269 -11.39 9.32 8.20
C PHE A 269 -10.36 8.46 7.47
N GLY A 270 -10.00 8.81 6.22
CA GLY A 270 -8.94 8.11 5.48
C GLY A 270 -7.57 8.16 6.18
N ARG A 271 -7.20 9.33 6.72
CA ARG A 271 -5.96 9.49 7.50
C ARG A 271 -6.03 8.75 8.82
N ALA A 272 -7.21 8.74 9.47
CA ALA A 272 -7.42 7.97 10.69
C ALA A 272 -7.17 6.47 10.49
N VAL A 273 -7.73 5.87 9.42
CA VAL A 273 -7.46 4.46 9.05
C VAL A 273 -5.98 4.24 8.79
N HIS A 274 -5.35 5.11 8.00
CA HIS A 274 -3.92 5.00 7.69
C HIS A 274 -3.04 4.97 8.95
N PHE A 275 -3.27 5.91 9.88
CA PHE A 275 -2.50 5.97 11.12
C PHE A 275 -2.77 4.76 12.04
N ALA A 276 -4.00 4.27 12.09
CA ALA A 276 -4.34 3.08 12.88
C ALA A 276 -3.68 1.80 12.33
N GLU A 277 -3.68 1.62 11.00
CA GLU A 277 -2.96 0.50 10.36
C GLU A 277 -1.45 0.61 10.58
N ALA A 278 -0.89 1.81 10.50
CA ALA A 278 0.53 2.05 10.78
C ALA A 278 0.88 1.75 12.25
N ALA A 279 0.00 2.08 13.20
CA ALA A 279 0.17 1.73 14.61
C ALA A 279 0.21 0.20 14.80
N SER A 280 -0.71 -0.53 14.18
CA SER A 280 -0.74 -2.00 14.23
C SER A 280 0.55 -2.63 13.69
N TRP A 281 1.12 -2.07 12.61
CA TRP A 281 2.41 -2.51 12.08
C TRP A 281 3.59 -2.19 13.00
N SER A 282 3.63 -1.00 13.60
CA SER A 282 4.66 -0.65 14.58
C SER A 282 4.59 -1.57 15.82
N ALA A 283 3.38 -1.90 16.28
CA ALA A 283 3.17 -2.87 17.35
C ALA A 283 3.72 -4.26 17.00
N LEU A 284 3.46 -4.76 15.80
CA LEU A 284 4.06 -6.01 15.32
C LEU A 284 5.60 -5.94 15.31
N LYS A 285 6.17 -4.82 14.86
CA LYS A 285 7.63 -4.67 14.85
C LYS A 285 8.22 -4.70 16.25
N ALA A 286 7.54 -4.16 17.27
CA ALA A 286 8.00 -4.27 18.65
C ALA A 286 8.05 -5.73 19.15
N VAL A 287 7.10 -6.56 18.73
CA VAL A 287 7.06 -7.99 19.09
C VAL A 287 8.11 -8.79 18.34
N VAL A 288 8.43 -8.43 17.09
CA VAL A 288 9.18 -9.30 16.16
C VAL A 288 10.63 -8.85 15.89
N LEU A 289 10.98 -7.59 16.15
CA LEU A 289 12.28 -7.01 15.80
C LEU A 289 12.98 -6.47 17.05
N PRO A 290 13.92 -7.27 17.57
CA PRO A 290 15.32 -6.97 17.26
C PRO A 290 16.15 -8.24 16.99
N GLY A 291 16.46 -8.51 15.71
CA GLY A 291 17.34 -9.63 15.32
C GLY A 291 16.81 -10.54 14.21
N GLY A 292 15.54 -10.38 13.85
CA GLY A 292 14.83 -11.26 12.93
C GLY A 292 14.08 -12.36 13.69
N ILE A 293 12.99 -12.84 13.11
CA ILE A 293 12.15 -13.85 13.76
C ILE A 293 12.73 -15.25 13.55
N THR A 294 12.88 -15.99 14.64
CA THR A 294 13.24 -17.39 14.62
C THR A 294 12.05 -18.25 14.19
N GLU A 295 12.32 -19.49 13.75
CA GLU A 295 11.25 -20.43 13.40
C GLU A 295 10.39 -20.82 14.62
N GLU A 296 10.99 -20.79 15.81
CA GLU A 296 10.30 -21.05 17.08
C GLU A 296 9.31 -19.92 17.40
N GLU A 297 9.75 -18.66 17.36
CA GLU A 297 8.88 -17.48 17.54
C GLU A 297 7.76 -17.42 16.49
N LEU A 298 8.05 -17.78 15.23
CA LEU A 298 7.01 -17.87 14.20
C LEU A 298 5.95 -18.90 14.55
N ARG A 299 6.35 -20.07 15.06
CA ARG A 299 5.43 -21.13 15.48
C ARG A 299 4.61 -20.71 16.68
N GLU A 300 5.24 -20.09 17.68
CA GLU A 300 4.56 -19.54 18.86
C GLU A 300 3.53 -18.47 18.47
N MET A 301 3.85 -17.60 17.51
CA MET A 301 2.88 -16.61 16.99
C MET A 301 1.70 -17.27 16.29
N VAL A 302 1.92 -18.34 15.51
CA VAL A 302 0.83 -19.09 14.86
C VAL A 302 -0.04 -19.78 15.91
N ASP A 303 0.56 -20.43 16.90
CA ASP A 303 -0.15 -21.12 17.98
C ASP A 303 -0.96 -20.13 18.83
N LEU A 304 -0.39 -18.97 19.15
CA LEU A 304 -1.09 -17.87 19.80
C LEU A 304 -2.30 -17.41 18.98
N ALA A 305 -2.09 -17.13 17.68
CA ALA A 305 -3.17 -16.65 16.81
C ALA A 305 -4.33 -17.65 16.72
N LYS A 306 -4.02 -18.96 16.66
CA LYS A 306 -5.02 -20.04 16.68
C LYS A 306 -5.74 -20.13 18.02
N SER A 307 -5.02 -20.03 19.15
CA SER A 307 -5.65 -19.99 20.48
C SER A 307 -6.64 -18.84 20.58
N LEU A 308 -6.22 -17.63 20.19
CA LEU A 308 -7.07 -16.46 20.18
C LEU A 308 -8.27 -16.62 19.24
N LEU A 309 -8.11 -17.28 18.08
CA LEU A 309 -9.23 -17.55 17.17
C LEU A 309 -10.28 -18.47 17.80
N GLU A 310 -9.86 -19.52 18.53
CA GLU A 310 -10.81 -20.39 19.23
C GLU A 310 -11.45 -19.69 20.43
N GLU A 311 -10.72 -18.84 21.16
CA GLU A 311 -11.29 -17.98 22.20
C GLU A 311 -12.31 -16.99 21.61
N ALA A 312 -12.01 -16.37 20.47
CA ALA A 312 -12.91 -15.48 19.76
C ALA A 312 -14.19 -16.22 19.32
N ARG A 313 -14.07 -17.44 18.80
CA ARG A 313 -15.24 -18.28 18.48
C ARG A 313 -16.14 -18.49 19.69
N ALA A 314 -15.54 -18.75 20.86
CA ALA A 314 -16.30 -18.93 22.09
C ALA A 314 -16.94 -17.62 22.59
N ALA A 315 -16.26 -16.47 22.44
CA ALA A 315 -16.73 -15.16 22.89
C ALA A 315 -17.91 -14.64 22.06
N ILE A 316 -17.90 -14.85 20.75
CA ILE A 316 -18.95 -14.40 19.82
C ILE A 316 -20.33 -15.03 20.13
N GLY A 317 -20.35 -16.26 20.66
CA GLY A 317 -21.57 -16.94 21.07
C GLY A 317 -22.53 -17.29 19.93
N ASP A 318 -23.81 -17.48 20.27
CA ASP A 318 -24.83 -18.03 19.35
C ASP A 318 -25.56 -16.98 18.49
N ALA A 319 -25.36 -15.68 18.76
CA ALA A 319 -26.07 -14.60 18.08
C ALA A 319 -25.11 -13.49 17.61
N PRO A 320 -24.14 -13.81 16.74
CA PRO A 320 -23.18 -12.83 16.23
C PRO A 320 -23.85 -11.74 15.40
N THR A 321 -23.32 -10.53 15.52
CA THR A 321 -23.57 -9.45 14.56
C THR A 321 -22.91 -9.75 13.21
N GLU A 322 -23.39 -9.13 12.14
CA GLU A 322 -22.84 -9.31 10.79
C GLU A 322 -21.35 -8.92 10.71
N ILE A 323 -20.95 -7.87 11.45
CA ILE A 323 -19.55 -7.43 11.50
C ILE A 323 -18.66 -8.44 12.25
N GLU A 324 -19.14 -9.05 13.33
CA GLU A 324 -18.39 -10.09 14.05
C GLU A 324 -18.20 -11.34 13.19
N VAL A 325 -19.23 -11.79 12.46
CA VAL A 325 -19.08 -12.91 11.52
C VAL A 325 -18.04 -12.59 10.46
N SER A 326 -18.15 -11.42 9.81
CA SER A 326 -17.22 -11.01 8.76
C SER A 326 -15.77 -10.91 9.26
N MET A 327 -15.57 -10.35 10.45
CA MET A 327 -14.25 -10.24 11.08
C MET A 327 -13.70 -11.59 11.50
N PHE A 328 -14.51 -12.48 12.05
CA PHE A 328 -14.10 -13.83 12.41
C PHE A 328 -13.64 -14.63 11.19
N GLU A 329 -14.43 -14.64 10.12
CA GLU A 329 -14.05 -15.30 8.86
C GLU A 329 -12.77 -14.70 8.26
N ARG A 330 -12.60 -13.38 8.36
CA ARG A 330 -11.39 -12.70 7.92
C ARG A 330 -10.18 -13.12 8.76
N ALA A 331 -10.31 -13.19 10.08
CA ALA A 331 -9.25 -13.62 10.97
C ALA A 331 -8.80 -15.05 10.64
N GLN A 332 -9.76 -15.96 10.43
CA GLN A 332 -9.48 -17.33 10.04
C GLN A 332 -8.68 -17.40 8.73
N ARG A 333 -9.13 -16.71 7.67
CA ARG A 333 -8.42 -16.68 6.38
C ARG A 333 -6.99 -16.16 6.51
N LEU A 334 -6.79 -15.09 7.28
CA LEU A 334 -5.47 -14.48 7.51
C LEU A 334 -4.51 -15.42 8.24
N ILE A 335 -5.00 -16.13 9.26
CA ILE A 335 -4.19 -17.10 10.02
C ILE A 335 -3.81 -18.28 9.13
N GLU A 336 -4.76 -18.86 8.40
CA GLU A 336 -4.51 -19.97 7.47
C GLU A 336 -3.51 -19.57 6.38
N PHE A 337 -3.66 -18.39 5.78
CA PHE A 337 -2.72 -17.90 4.77
C PHE A 337 -1.32 -17.66 5.36
N GLY A 338 -1.26 -17.00 6.51
CA GLY A 338 0.01 -16.70 7.18
C GLY A 338 0.77 -17.96 7.59
N GLU A 339 0.07 -18.95 8.15
CA GLU A 339 0.62 -20.27 8.47
C GLU A 339 1.15 -20.98 7.22
N ASN A 340 0.37 -21.02 6.14
CA ASN A 340 0.80 -21.63 4.88
C ASN A 340 2.07 -20.96 4.34
N ALA A 341 2.13 -19.62 4.37
CA ALA A 341 3.33 -18.89 3.96
C ALA A 341 4.54 -19.21 4.84
N ILE A 342 4.37 -19.31 6.16
CA ILE A 342 5.43 -19.68 7.10
C ILE A 342 5.93 -21.10 6.83
N ASN A 343 5.03 -22.06 6.61
CA ASN A 343 5.37 -23.45 6.28
C ASN A 343 6.14 -23.58 4.96
N GLU A 344 5.96 -22.64 4.03
CA GLU A 344 6.75 -22.52 2.79
C GLU A 344 8.10 -21.81 2.99
N GLY A 345 8.48 -21.49 4.23
CA GLY A 345 9.70 -20.77 4.57
C GLY A 345 9.63 -19.26 4.32
N LYS A 346 8.42 -18.71 4.11
CA LYS A 346 8.23 -17.27 3.89
C LYS A 346 7.94 -16.59 5.22
N GLN A 347 8.95 -15.98 5.82
CA GLN A 347 8.82 -15.16 7.05
C GLN A 347 7.74 -14.07 6.95
N ARG A 348 7.36 -13.65 5.73
CA ARG A 348 6.30 -12.68 5.48
C ARG A 348 4.91 -13.13 5.93
N GLY A 349 4.69 -14.42 6.18
CA GLY A 349 3.44 -14.93 6.74
C GLY A 349 3.11 -14.39 8.14
N VAL A 350 4.11 -13.84 8.86
CA VAL A 350 3.92 -13.22 10.18
C VAL A 350 2.91 -12.07 10.19
N GLY A 351 2.85 -11.27 9.11
CA GLY A 351 1.93 -10.13 9.01
C GLY A 351 0.46 -10.55 9.01
N PRO A 352 0.05 -11.47 8.12
CA PRO A 352 -1.28 -12.07 8.14
C PRO A 352 -1.63 -12.73 9.48
N VAL A 353 -0.73 -13.56 10.05
CA VAL A 353 -0.94 -14.19 11.37
C VAL A 353 -1.21 -13.15 12.45
N TRP A 354 -0.39 -12.08 12.50
CA TRP A 354 -0.58 -10.98 13.43
C TRP A 354 -1.94 -10.31 13.27
N ARG A 355 -2.33 -9.95 12.06
CA ARG A 355 -3.64 -9.31 11.81
C ARG A 355 -4.79 -10.22 12.22
N GLY A 356 -4.68 -11.52 11.96
CA GLY A 356 -5.63 -12.51 12.45
C GLY A 356 -5.72 -12.52 13.97
N ALA A 357 -4.59 -12.57 14.67
CA ALA A 357 -4.52 -12.51 16.12
C ALA A 357 -5.12 -11.21 16.71
N VAL A 358 -4.88 -10.07 16.07
CA VAL A 358 -5.46 -8.77 16.46
C VAL A 358 -6.98 -8.79 16.32
N ILE A 359 -7.50 -9.26 15.18
CA ILE A 359 -8.96 -9.34 14.97
C ILE A 359 -9.58 -10.32 15.98
N SER A 360 -8.98 -11.49 16.19
CA SER A 360 -9.44 -12.44 17.19
C SER A 360 -9.46 -11.85 18.60
N THR A 361 -8.42 -11.09 18.97
CA THR A 361 -8.36 -10.41 20.28
C THR A 361 -9.48 -9.37 20.40
N TRP A 362 -9.75 -8.59 19.35
CA TRP A 362 -10.83 -7.61 19.35
C TRP A 362 -12.22 -8.25 19.52
N LEU A 363 -12.42 -9.44 18.93
CA LEU A 363 -13.66 -10.21 19.06
C LEU A 363 -13.87 -10.79 20.48
N ILE A 364 -12.80 -10.95 21.26
CA ILE A 364 -12.88 -11.44 22.66
C ILE A 364 -13.40 -10.34 23.60
N GLY A 365 -13.10 -9.08 23.29
CA GLY A 365 -13.37 -7.90 24.15
C GLY A 365 -12.14 -7.46 24.93
#